data_AF-A0A5R8QCN6-F1
#
_entry.id   AF-A0A5R8QCN6-F1
#
_cell.length_a   1.000
_cell.length_b   1.000
_cell.length_c   1.000
_cell.angle_alpha   90.00
_cell.angle_beta   90.00
_cell.angle_gamma   90.00
#
_symmetry.space_group_name_H-M   'P 1'
#
loop_
_entity.id
_entity.type
_entity.pdbx_description
1 polymer ?
#
loop_
_entity_poly.entity_id
_entity_poly.type
_entity_poly.pdbx_seq_one_letter_code
_entity_poly.pdbx_strand_id
1 'polypeptide(L)'
;MKPIHVFSEIGKLKKVLLHRPGEEVENLTPDLLERLLFDDIPYLKIAQEEHDAFAKILQDNGVEVVYIEKLTAETLDLSDDIKNNFIDEFLFESKIHSDNMKKSLKEYLLSMDTQAMVNKMIAGIRKTELAGYKRTTLVDVVNDFYPFITEPMPNILFTRDTFASIGNGVSFNHMYTNVRQRETLFCDYVFKYHPDFKDGNVPHWYDRDEDTYIEGGDQLVLNKETLAIGISERTESAAIEKLARKVFAHPENTFKTILAFDLPHQRSFMHLDTVFTQIDHDKFTIHAGIEGPLRIFKITSDPSSEYGLKITVESKDVQTVLSETLGRQIELIRCGNGDIIDGGREQWNDGANTLAIAPNEIIVYSRNHVTNELLANKGVKLHIMPSSELSRGRGGPRCMSMPLVREDLE
;
A
#
# COMPACT_ATOMS: atom_id res chain seq x y z
N MET A 1 -9.15 -1.91 22.71
CA MET A 1 -8.14 -2.57 21.85
C MET A 1 -7.41 -1.45 21.13
N LYS A 2 -6.08 -1.52 20.95
CA LYS A 2 -5.37 -0.47 20.18
C LYS A 2 -5.91 -0.48 18.74
N PRO A 3 -6.12 0.67 18.09
CA PRO A 3 -6.70 0.72 16.75
C PRO A 3 -5.76 0.15 15.68
N ILE A 4 -4.45 0.17 15.96
CA ILE A 4 -3.42 -0.51 15.19
C ILE A 4 -2.76 -1.57 16.06
N HIS A 5 -2.68 -2.79 15.54
CA HIS A 5 -2.05 -3.92 16.19
C HIS A 5 -1.64 -4.98 15.14
N VAL A 6 -0.44 -4.82 14.57
CA VAL A 6 0.10 -5.66 13.48
C VAL A 6 1.54 -6.06 13.82
N PHE A 7 1.70 -7.23 14.45
CA PHE A 7 3.00 -7.80 14.81
C PHE A 7 3.42 -9.00 13.95
N SER A 8 2.70 -9.27 12.86
CA SER A 8 3.04 -10.30 11.87
C SER A 8 2.34 -10.07 10.53
N GLU A 9 2.84 -10.69 9.46
CA GLU A 9 2.16 -10.75 8.15
C GLU A 9 1.04 -11.81 8.13
N ILE A 10 1.12 -12.82 8.99
CA ILE A 10 0.30 -14.04 8.90
C ILE A 10 -0.71 -14.23 10.02
N GLY A 11 -0.58 -13.49 11.14
CA GLY A 11 -1.51 -13.59 12.26
C GLY A 11 -2.94 -13.35 11.81
N LYS A 12 -3.89 -14.01 12.48
CA LYS A 12 -5.30 -14.01 12.05
C LYS A 12 -5.80 -12.58 11.88
N LEU A 13 -6.17 -12.21 10.67
CA LEU A 13 -6.60 -10.87 10.32
C LEU A 13 -7.94 -10.57 11.00
N LYS A 14 -8.04 -9.38 11.60
CA LYS A 14 -9.24 -8.94 12.34
C LYS A 14 -9.85 -7.70 11.76
N LYS A 15 -9.03 -6.74 11.35
CA LYS A 15 -9.50 -5.49 10.72
C LYS A 15 -8.57 -5.10 9.59
N VAL A 16 -9.14 -4.73 8.45
CA VAL A 16 -8.40 -4.37 7.24
C VAL A 16 -9.04 -3.16 6.57
N LEU A 17 -8.19 -2.24 6.12
CA LEU A 17 -8.57 -1.11 5.31
C LEU A 17 -8.45 -1.47 3.82
N LEU A 18 -9.52 -1.17 3.07
CA LEU A 18 -9.60 -1.30 1.62
C LEU A 18 -10.02 0.05 0.98
N HIS A 19 -10.00 0.09 -0.34
CA HIS A 19 -10.65 1.13 -1.15
C HIS A 19 -11.45 0.45 -2.27
N ARG A 20 -12.74 0.77 -2.40
CA ARG A 20 -13.56 0.19 -3.47
C ARG A 20 -13.40 1.04 -4.75
N PRO A 21 -12.99 0.46 -5.90
CA PRO A 21 -12.87 1.21 -7.15
C PRO A 21 -14.12 2.02 -7.51
N GLY A 22 -13.90 3.26 -7.92
CA GLY A 22 -14.90 4.27 -8.29
C GLY A 22 -14.60 4.96 -9.63
N GLU A 23 -15.12 6.18 -9.79
CA GLU A 23 -15.04 6.95 -11.05
C GLU A 23 -13.60 7.30 -11.46
N GLU A 24 -12.61 7.22 -10.56
CA GLU A 24 -11.19 7.40 -10.89
C GLU A 24 -10.71 6.39 -11.94
N VAL A 25 -11.29 5.20 -11.98
CA VAL A 25 -11.01 4.18 -13.01
C VAL A 25 -11.57 4.59 -14.37
N GLU A 26 -12.77 5.17 -14.40
CA GLU A 26 -13.42 5.70 -15.63
C GLU A 26 -12.72 6.97 -16.15
N ASN A 27 -11.79 7.53 -15.39
CA ASN A 27 -10.94 8.65 -15.76
C ASN A 27 -9.57 8.23 -16.30
N LEU A 28 -9.30 6.92 -16.39
CA LEU A 28 -8.14 6.40 -17.12
C LEU A 28 -8.37 6.50 -18.63
N THR A 29 -7.37 7.04 -19.33
CA THR A 29 -7.32 7.06 -20.80
C THR A 29 -5.97 6.55 -21.27
N PRO A 30 -5.86 6.07 -22.53
CA PRO A 30 -4.61 5.47 -23.02
C PRO A 30 -3.38 6.39 -22.85
N ASP A 31 -3.55 7.69 -23.08
CA ASP A 31 -2.48 8.68 -22.97
C ASP A 31 -2.04 8.95 -21.51
N LEU A 32 -2.83 8.54 -20.52
CA LEU A 32 -2.57 8.76 -19.10
C LEU A 32 -2.05 7.53 -18.37
N LEU A 33 -2.14 6.33 -18.96
CA LEU A 33 -1.81 5.07 -18.30
C LEU A 33 -0.40 5.07 -17.70
N GLU A 34 0.62 5.42 -18.48
CA GLU A 34 2.01 5.44 -18.01
C GLU A 34 2.20 6.43 -16.85
N ARG A 35 1.61 7.62 -16.98
CA ARG A 35 1.70 8.69 -15.98
C ARG A 35 0.98 8.32 -14.68
N LEU A 36 -0.17 7.66 -14.79
CA LEU A 36 -1.03 7.26 -13.67
C LEU A 36 -0.72 5.83 -13.19
N LEU A 37 0.40 5.25 -13.60
CA LEU A 37 0.91 3.96 -13.11
C LEU A 37 -0.11 2.82 -13.28
N PHE A 38 -0.83 2.79 -14.40
CA PHE A 38 -1.70 1.68 -14.82
C PHE A 38 -1.22 1.11 -16.15
N ASP A 39 -1.50 -0.16 -16.41
CA ASP A 39 -1.06 -0.83 -17.65
C ASP A 39 -2.15 -1.08 -18.65
N ASP A 40 -3.40 -1.05 -18.19
CA ASP A 40 -4.57 -1.14 -19.04
C ASP A 40 -5.74 -0.45 -18.34
N ILE A 41 -6.79 -0.17 -19.10
CA ILE A 41 -8.01 0.46 -18.59
C ILE A 41 -8.93 -0.65 -18.07
N PRO A 42 -9.23 -0.70 -16.76
CA PRO A 42 -10.16 -1.67 -16.22
C PRO A 42 -11.60 -1.31 -16.58
N TYR A 43 -12.45 -2.33 -16.77
CA TYR A 43 -13.88 -2.13 -16.81
C TYR A 43 -14.42 -2.00 -15.39
N LEU A 44 -14.71 -0.75 -14.96
CA LEU A 44 -15.07 -0.42 -13.57
C LEU A 44 -16.13 -1.34 -12.97
N LYS A 45 -17.19 -1.66 -13.73
CA LYS A 45 -18.26 -2.53 -13.22
C LYS A 45 -17.72 -3.89 -12.78
N ILE A 46 -16.88 -4.53 -13.59
CA ILE A 46 -16.33 -5.85 -13.25
C ILE A 46 -15.24 -5.71 -12.19
N ALA A 47 -14.41 -4.66 -12.23
CA ALA A 47 -13.46 -4.39 -11.15
C ALA A 47 -14.14 -4.26 -9.78
N GLN A 48 -15.31 -3.61 -9.73
CA GLN A 48 -16.15 -3.53 -8.54
C GLN A 48 -16.70 -4.89 -8.11
N GLU A 49 -17.23 -5.70 -9.03
CA GLU A 49 -17.70 -7.07 -8.72
C GLU A 49 -16.56 -7.94 -8.16
N GLU A 50 -15.35 -7.84 -8.71
CA GLU A 50 -14.16 -8.55 -8.23
C GLU A 50 -13.72 -8.05 -6.85
N HIS A 51 -13.73 -6.73 -6.62
CA HIS A 51 -13.36 -6.14 -5.33
C HIS A 51 -14.39 -6.47 -4.25
N ASP A 52 -15.68 -6.49 -4.60
CA ASP A 52 -16.76 -6.89 -3.69
C ASP A 52 -16.63 -8.38 -3.32
N ALA A 53 -16.21 -9.24 -4.27
CA ALA A 53 -15.89 -10.63 -3.97
C ALA A 53 -14.69 -10.76 -3.02
N PHE A 54 -13.65 -9.94 -3.19
CA PHE A 54 -12.50 -9.88 -2.27
C PHE A 54 -12.91 -9.46 -0.85
N ALA A 55 -13.64 -8.35 -0.72
CA ALA A 55 -14.17 -7.89 0.55
C ALA A 55 -15.07 -8.95 1.22
N LYS A 56 -15.89 -9.65 0.42
CA LYS A 56 -16.74 -10.74 0.92
C LYS A 56 -15.92 -11.92 1.45
N ILE A 57 -14.84 -12.33 0.77
CA ILE A 57 -13.95 -13.39 1.27
C ILE A 57 -13.40 -13.00 2.65
N LEU A 58 -12.96 -11.76 2.83
CA LEU A 58 -12.47 -11.25 4.12
C LEU A 58 -13.56 -11.31 5.19
N GLN A 59 -14.76 -10.79 4.89
CA GLN A 59 -15.90 -10.78 5.82
C GLN A 59 -16.39 -12.19 6.20
N ASP A 60 -16.47 -13.11 5.24
CA ASP A 60 -16.87 -14.50 5.48
C ASP A 60 -15.88 -15.24 6.39
N ASN A 61 -14.62 -14.78 6.46
CA ASN A 61 -13.59 -15.27 7.38
C ASN A 61 -13.49 -14.44 8.68
N GLY A 62 -14.48 -13.58 8.95
CA GLY A 62 -14.60 -12.84 10.21
C GLY A 62 -13.71 -11.60 10.33
N VAL A 63 -13.22 -11.07 9.21
CA VAL A 63 -12.46 -9.82 9.16
C VAL A 63 -13.41 -8.62 9.06
N GLU A 64 -13.22 -7.62 9.91
CA GLU A 64 -13.84 -6.30 9.76
C GLU A 64 -13.19 -5.55 8.59
N VAL A 65 -13.98 -5.25 7.57
CA VAL A 65 -13.54 -4.48 6.40
C VAL A 65 -13.99 -3.03 6.57
N VAL A 66 -13.04 -2.11 6.52
CA VAL A 66 -13.27 -0.65 6.51
C VAL A 66 -12.74 -0.03 5.23
N TYR A 67 -13.30 1.11 4.84
CA TYR A 67 -13.01 1.77 3.57
C TYR A 67 -12.44 3.16 3.77
N ILE A 68 -11.35 3.49 3.08
CA ILE A 68 -10.67 4.78 3.26
C ILE A 68 -11.57 5.96 2.92
N GLU A 69 -12.32 5.88 1.82
CA GLU A 69 -13.24 6.91 1.39
C GLU A 69 -14.37 7.17 2.40
N LYS A 70 -14.79 6.13 3.13
CA LYS A 70 -15.81 6.23 4.18
C LYS A 70 -15.24 6.83 5.45
N LEU A 71 -14.08 6.33 5.89
CA LEU A 71 -13.40 6.87 7.07
C LEU A 71 -13.02 8.34 6.88
N THR A 72 -12.56 8.72 5.68
CA THR A 72 -12.30 10.13 5.36
C THR A 72 -13.59 10.94 5.45
N ALA A 73 -14.69 10.49 4.82
CA ALA A 73 -15.95 11.23 4.90
C ALA A 73 -16.45 11.41 6.35
N GLU A 74 -16.44 10.33 7.14
CA GLU A 74 -16.78 10.35 8.57
C GLU A 74 -15.89 11.33 9.35
N THR A 75 -14.60 11.40 9.02
CA THR A 75 -13.64 12.33 9.62
C THR A 75 -13.95 13.78 9.29
N LEU A 76 -14.27 14.09 8.03
CA LEU A 76 -14.56 15.45 7.59
C LEU A 76 -15.92 15.96 8.12
N ASP A 77 -16.84 15.06 8.46
CA ASP A 77 -18.11 15.42 9.09
C ASP A 77 -18.01 15.75 10.59
N LEU A 78 -16.84 15.54 11.21
CA LEU A 78 -16.60 15.92 12.60
C LEU A 78 -16.57 17.44 12.82
N SER A 79 -16.14 18.22 11.82
CA SER A 79 -16.03 19.67 11.91
C SER A 79 -15.88 20.32 10.54
N ASP A 80 -16.58 21.44 10.33
CA ASP A 80 -16.41 22.28 9.14
C ASP A 80 -14.97 22.80 9.00
N ASP A 81 -14.24 23.03 10.09
CA ASP A 81 -12.84 23.46 10.02
C ASP A 81 -11.94 22.34 9.47
N ILE A 82 -12.17 21.10 9.89
CA ILE A 82 -11.43 19.93 9.39
C ILE A 82 -11.70 19.77 7.89
N LYS A 83 -12.99 19.84 7.50
CA LYS A 83 -13.43 19.76 6.10
C LYS A 83 -12.81 20.85 5.22
N ASN A 84 -12.83 22.10 5.68
CA ASN A 84 -12.27 23.22 4.93
C ASN A 84 -10.75 23.12 4.77
N ASN A 85 -10.04 22.71 5.83
CA ASN A 85 -8.58 22.50 5.78
C ASN A 85 -8.21 21.37 4.81
N PHE A 86 -8.96 20.25 4.85
CA PHE A 86 -8.75 19.13 3.94
C PHE A 86 -8.88 19.54 2.47
N ILE A 87 -9.93 20.31 2.13
CA ILE A 87 -10.14 20.80 0.77
C ILE A 87 -9.01 21.75 0.36
N ASP A 88 -8.59 22.67 1.24
CA ASP A 88 -7.52 23.62 0.92
C ASP A 88 -6.19 22.90 0.67
N GLU A 89 -5.86 21.89 1.47
CA GLU A 89 -4.66 21.07 1.33
C GLU A 89 -4.71 20.21 0.06
N PHE A 90 -5.86 19.58 -0.24
CA PHE A 90 -6.05 18.87 -1.50
C PHE A 90 -5.86 19.76 -2.73
N LEU A 91 -6.40 20.99 -2.70
CA LEU A 91 -6.25 21.94 -3.81
C LEU A 91 -4.81 22.42 -3.96
N PHE A 92 -4.09 22.56 -2.85
CA PHE A 92 -2.67 22.87 -2.84
C PHE A 92 -1.85 21.73 -3.47
N GLU A 93 -2.05 20.49 -3.04
CA GLU A 93 -1.34 19.31 -3.56
C GLU A 93 -1.72 18.97 -5.00
N SER A 94 -2.93 19.35 -5.42
CA SER A 94 -3.37 19.25 -6.83
C SER A 94 -2.75 20.33 -7.73
N LYS A 95 -1.83 21.15 -7.21
CA LYS A 95 -1.08 22.20 -7.94
C LYS A 95 -1.99 23.20 -8.66
N ILE A 96 -3.13 23.54 -8.05
CA ILE A 96 -4.02 24.57 -8.59
C ILE A 96 -3.42 25.94 -8.29
N HIS A 97 -3.03 26.69 -9.32
CA HIS A 97 -2.35 27.99 -9.15
C HIS A 97 -3.27 29.22 -9.13
N SER A 98 -4.48 29.11 -9.68
CA SER A 98 -5.41 30.24 -9.79
C SER A 98 -6.31 30.34 -8.56
N ASP A 99 -6.29 31.47 -7.85
CA ASP A 99 -7.13 31.70 -6.67
C ASP A 99 -8.63 31.65 -7.00
N ASN A 100 -9.03 32.18 -8.17
CA ASN A 100 -10.41 32.09 -8.64
C ASN A 100 -10.82 30.63 -8.91
N MET A 101 -9.89 29.82 -9.43
CA MET A 101 -10.12 28.39 -9.65
C MET A 101 -10.25 27.65 -8.32
N LYS A 102 -9.36 27.91 -7.36
CA LYS A 102 -9.43 27.33 -6.01
C LYS A 102 -10.79 27.62 -5.36
N LYS A 103 -11.23 28.89 -5.42
CA LYS A 103 -12.53 29.28 -4.88
C LYS A 103 -13.69 28.52 -5.56
N SER A 104 -13.69 28.48 -6.89
CA SER A 104 -14.75 27.79 -7.65
C SER A 104 -14.77 26.28 -7.38
N LEU A 105 -13.60 25.64 -7.28
CA LEU A 105 -13.47 24.23 -6.93
C LEU A 105 -13.91 23.95 -5.49
N LYS A 106 -13.56 24.82 -4.55
CA LYS A 106 -13.99 24.70 -3.15
C LYS A 106 -15.51 24.83 -3.03
N GLU A 107 -16.12 25.81 -3.70
CA GLU A 107 -17.58 25.95 -3.77
C GLU A 107 -18.25 24.72 -4.42
N TYR A 108 -17.66 24.19 -5.50
CA TYR A 108 -18.13 22.97 -6.16
C TYR A 108 -18.07 21.75 -5.23
N LEU A 109 -16.95 21.52 -4.56
CA LEU A 109 -16.76 20.40 -3.63
C LEU A 109 -17.71 20.50 -2.42
N LEU A 110 -17.85 21.69 -1.83
CA LEU A 110 -18.75 21.93 -0.70
C LEU A 110 -20.25 21.86 -1.06
N SER A 111 -20.59 21.86 -2.36
CA SER A 111 -21.97 21.68 -2.81
C SER A 111 -22.46 20.23 -2.77
N MET A 112 -21.54 19.27 -2.58
CA MET A 112 -21.83 17.84 -2.52
C MET A 112 -22.02 17.38 -1.06
N ASP A 113 -22.66 16.22 -0.86
CA ASP A 113 -22.52 15.52 0.41
C ASP A 113 -21.06 15.05 0.60
N THR A 114 -20.63 14.88 1.85
CA THR A 114 -19.21 14.65 2.17
C THR A 114 -18.66 13.36 1.55
N GLN A 115 -19.46 12.30 1.46
CA GLN A 115 -19.02 11.05 0.83
C GLN A 115 -18.83 11.24 -0.68
N ALA A 116 -19.80 11.87 -1.36
CA ALA A 116 -19.68 12.19 -2.78
C ALA A 116 -18.51 13.15 -3.05
N MET A 117 -18.25 14.10 -2.17
CA MET A 117 -17.12 15.01 -2.25
C MET A 117 -15.79 14.24 -2.21
N VAL A 118 -15.60 13.35 -1.22
CA VAL A 118 -14.39 12.52 -1.10
C VAL A 118 -14.23 11.64 -2.34
N ASN A 119 -15.29 10.97 -2.78
CA ASN A 119 -15.27 10.15 -4.00
C ASN A 119 -14.92 10.98 -5.23
N LYS A 120 -15.42 12.21 -5.37
CA LYS A 120 -15.11 13.11 -6.48
C LYS A 120 -13.65 13.60 -6.44
N MET A 121 -13.11 13.84 -5.24
CA MET A 121 -11.69 14.21 -5.07
C MET A 121 -10.77 13.07 -5.50
N ILE A 122 -11.13 11.82 -5.18
CA ILE A 122 -10.45 10.60 -5.65
C ILE A 122 -10.59 10.44 -7.17
N ALA A 123 -11.82 10.59 -7.68
CA ALA A 123 -12.13 10.51 -9.10
C ALA A 123 -11.36 11.53 -9.94
N GLY A 124 -10.96 12.66 -9.36
CA GLY A 124 -10.49 13.80 -10.13
C GLY A 124 -11.64 14.57 -10.78
N ILE A 125 -11.37 15.82 -11.14
CA ILE A 125 -12.38 16.76 -11.62
C ILE A 125 -12.04 17.12 -13.07
N ARG A 126 -12.94 16.81 -14.00
CA ARG A 126 -12.81 17.19 -15.41
C ARG A 126 -13.13 18.67 -15.60
N LYS A 127 -12.49 19.31 -16.57
CA LYS A 127 -12.77 20.72 -16.95
C LYS A 127 -14.24 20.95 -17.34
N THR A 128 -14.90 19.92 -17.87
CA THR A 128 -16.31 19.97 -18.30
C THR A 128 -17.32 19.97 -17.16
N GLU A 129 -16.91 19.58 -15.94
CA GLU A 129 -17.81 19.46 -14.79
C GLU A 129 -17.99 20.81 -14.06
N LEU A 130 -17.04 21.73 -14.19
CA LEU A 130 -17.09 23.01 -13.51
C LEU A 130 -17.86 24.05 -14.34
N ALA A 131 -19.10 24.31 -13.94
CA ALA A 131 -19.95 25.34 -14.55
C ALA A 131 -19.25 26.71 -14.49
N GLY A 132 -19.01 27.31 -15.66
CA GLY A 132 -18.34 28.61 -15.74
C GLY A 132 -16.81 28.54 -15.75
N TYR A 133 -16.18 27.38 -15.95
CA TYR A 133 -14.76 27.30 -16.29
C TYR A 133 -14.47 28.19 -17.51
N LYS A 134 -13.77 29.30 -17.28
CA LYS A 134 -13.33 30.23 -18.32
C LYS A 134 -11.83 30.10 -18.47
N ARG A 135 -11.38 29.92 -19.72
CA ARG A 135 -9.97 29.95 -20.11
C ARG A 135 -9.43 31.37 -19.86
N THR A 136 -8.85 31.62 -18.70
CA THR A 136 -8.49 32.97 -18.25
C THR A 136 -7.01 33.11 -17.90
N THR A 137 -6.30 32.00 -17.70
CA THR A 137 -4.87 32.00 -17.38
C THR A 137 -4.04 31.45 -18.55
N LEU A 138 -2.74 31.78 -18.57
CA LEU A 138 -1.79 31.21 -19.55
C LEU A 138 -1.74 29.69 -19.47
N VAL A 139 -1.85 29.12 -18.27
CA VAL A 139 -1.91 27.67 -18.06
C VAL A 139 -3.12 27.05 -18.76
N ASP A 140 -4.29 27.70 -18.71
CA ASP A 140 -5.50 27.22 -19.39
C ASP A 140 -5.34 27.22 -20.92
N VAL A 141 -4.66 28.25 -21.46
CA VAL A 141 -4.46 28.41 -22.90
C VAL A 141 -3.39 27.46 -23.44
N VAL A 142 -2.31 27.22 -22.67
CA VAL A 142 -1.22 26.32 -23.06
C VAL A 142 -1.64 24.85 -22.94
N ASN A 143 -2.40 24.48 -21.92
CA ASN A 143 -2.84 23.10 -21.65
C ASN A 143 -4.28 22.83 -22.13
N ASP A 144 -4.70 23.42 -23.26
CA ASP A 144 -6.11 23.39 -23.70
C ASP A 144 -6.64 21.96 -23.91
N PHE A 145 -5.77 21.05 -24.35
CA PHE A 145 -6.13 19.65 -24.64
C PHE A 145 -6.18 18.74 -23.41
N TYR A 146 -5.63 19.18 -22.26
CA TYR A 146 -5.64 18.34 -21.05
C TYR A 146 -7.04 18.38 -20.40
N PRO A 147 -7.72 17.24 -20.18
CA PRO A 147 -9.14 17.23 -19.82
C PRO A 147 -9.42 17.47 -18.33
N PHE A 148 -8.41 17.35 -17.46
CA PHE A 148 -8.58 17.43 -16.00
C PHE A 148 -8.18 18.79 -15.42
N ILE A 149 -8.89 19.20 -14.38
CA ILE A 149 -8.48 20.25 -13.44
C ILE A 149 -7.66 19.61 -12.32
N THR A 150 -8.17 18.51 -11.74
CA THR A 150 -7.45 17.64 -10.81
C THR A 150 -7.40 16.23 -11.38
N GLU A 151 -6.22 15.61 -11.37
CA GLU A 151 -6.06 14.26 -11.92
C GLU A 151 -6.73 13.21 -11.01
N PRO A 152 -7.28 12.11 -11.57
CA PRO A 152 -7.73 10.95 -10.79
C PRO A 152 -6.58 10.33 -9.98
N MET A 153 -6.91 9.63 -8.90
CA MET A 153 -5.97 8.85 -8.09
C MET A 153 -6.30 7.35 -8.13
N PRO A 154 -6.11 6.68 -9.29
CA PRO A 154 -6.58 5.31 -9.49
C PRO A 154 -5.80 4.29 -8.65
N ASN A 155 -4.57 4.60 -8.22
CA ASN A 155 -3.77 3.69 -7.40
C ASN A 155 -4.17 3.70 -5.91
N ILE A 156 -5.15 4.52 -5.49
CA ILE A 156 -5.69 4.46 -4.13
C ILE A 156 -6.35 3.11 -3.82
N LEU A 157 -6.72 2.35 -4.86
CA LEU A 157 -7.04 0.91 -4.79
C LEU A 157 -5.98 0.12 -4.01
N PHE A 158 -4.70 0.45 -4.21
CA PHE A 158 -3.58 -0.21 -3.56
C PHE A 158 -3.27 0.45 -2.21
N THR A 159 -4.20 0.26 -1.27
CA THR A 159 -4.12 0.79 0.10
C THR A 159 -2.89 0.34 0.87
N ARG A 160 -2.18 -0.69 0.39
CA ARG A 160 -0.90 -1.15 0.94
C ARG A 160 0.14 -0.05 1.06
N ASP A 161 0.21 0.85 0.09
CA ASP A 161 1.42 1.63 -0.10
C ASP A 161 1.44 2.97 0.62
N THR A 162 0.27 3.58 0.84
CA THR A 162 0.12 4.97 1.33
C THR A 162 0.51 5.15 2.79
N PHE A 163 0.33 4.12 3.60
CA PHE A 163 0.89 3.98 4.94
C PHE A 163 1.06 2.50 5.26
N ALA A 164 1.88 2.16 6.24
CA ALA A 164 2.02 0.76 6.69
C ALA A 164 1.87 0.62 8.21
N SER A 165 0.99 -0.28 8.64
CA SER A 165 0.86 -0.65 10.06
C SER A 165 2.06 -1.48 10.53
N ILE A 166 2.76 -1.02 11.56
CA ILE A 166 3.93 -1.68 12.16
C ILE A 166 3.77 -1.69 13.68
N GLY A 167 3.59 -2.87 14.26
CA GLY A 167 3.31 -3.03 15.69
C GLY A 167 2.02 -2.32 16.07
N ASN A 168 2.12 -1.33 16.95
CA ASN A 168 0.98 -0.49 17.36
C ASN A 168 0.98 0.90 16.69
N GLY A 169 1.91 1.16 15.76
CA GLY A 169 2.06 2.44 15.07
C GLY A 169 1.97 2.29 13.56
N VAL A 170 2.16 3.40 12.86
CA VAL A 170 2.07 3.46 11.40
C VAL A 170 3.25 4.23 10.81
N SER A 171 3.71 3.80 9.64
CA SER A 171 4.59 4.58 8.76
C SER A 171 3.72 5.34 7.78
N PHE A 172 3.55 6.66 7.91
CA PHE A 172 2.93 7.47 6.86
C PHE A 172 3.95 7.71 5.78
N ASN A 173 3.71 7.12 4.62
CA ASN A 173 4.73 6.98 3.61
C ASN A 173 4.85 8.26 2.76
N HIS A 174 6.07 8.64 2.41
CA HIS A 174 6.29 9.62 1.35
C HIS A 174 6.49 8.87 0.03
N MET A 175 5.45 8.87 -0.80
CA MET A 175 5.41 8.15 -2.07
C MET A 175 6.46 8.69 -3.04
N TYR A 176 7.10 7.79 -3.82
CA TYR A 176 8.13 8.17 -4.80
C TYR A 176 7.58 9.04 -5.93
N THR A 177 6.37 8.72 -6.40
CA THR A 177 5.75 9.45 -7.51
C THR A 177 4.82 10.55 -7.00
N ASN A 178 4.95 11.74 -7.57
CA ASN A 178 4.08 12.88 -7.26
C ASN A 178 2.58 12.59 -7.43
N VAL A 179 2.22 11.68 -8.34
CA VAL A 179 0.81 11.32 -8.59
C VAL A 179 0.22 10.64 -7.35
N ARG A 180 0.96 9.73 -6.73
CA ARG A 180 0.50 8.97 -5.56
C ARG A 180 0.68 9.71 -4.23
N GLN A 181 1.53 10.74 -4.16
CA GLN A 181 1.70 11.54 -2.93
C GLN A 181 0.40 12.16 -2.42
N ARG A 182 -0.55 12.45 -3.32
CA ARG A 182 -1.88 12.97 -2.97
C ARG A 182 -2.76 11.96 -2.25
N GLU A 183 -2.52 10.66 -2.43
CA GLU A 183 -3.30 9.58 -1.80
C GLU A 183 -3.09 9.55 -0.28
N THR A 184 -1.91 9.96 0.19
CA THR A 184 -1.55 9.89 1.62
C THR A 184 -2.29 10.92 2.47
N LEU A 185 -2.80 11.99 1.85
CA LEU A 185 -3.63 13.03 2.51
C LEU A 185 -4.88 12.43 3.17
N PHE A 186 -5.52 11.47 2.51
CA PHE A 186 -6.76 10.83 3.00
C PHE A 186 -6.52 10.08 4.30
N CYS A 187 -5.43 9.31 4.35
CA CYS A 187 -5.05 8.55 5.53
C CYS A 187 -4.56 9.48 6.64
N ASP A 188 -3.76 10.50 6.33
CA ASP A 188 -3.29 11.47 7.32
C ASP A 188 -4.44 12.11 8.11
N TYR A 189 -5.48 12.59 7.43
CA TYR A 189 -6.65 13.17 8.10
C TYR A 189 -7.40 12.15 8.95
N VAL A 190 -7.58 10.92 8.45
CA VAL A 190 -8.24 9.86 9.23
C VAL A 190 -7.50 9.60 10.53
N PHE A 191 -6.18 9.41 10.49
CA PHE A 191 -5.41 9.13 11.71
C PHE A 191 -5.33 10.33 12.66
N LYS A 192 -5.27 11.55 12.12
CA LYS A 192 -5.17 12.78 12.91
C LYS A 192 -6.47 13.15 13.62
N TYR A 193 -7.62 12.83 13.04
CA TYR A 193 -8.91 13.38 13.49
C TYR A 193 -9.99 12.33 13.80
N HIS A 194 -10.02 11.18 13.13
CA HIS A 194 -11.07 10.19 13.34
C HIS A 194 -11.00 9.58 14.75
N PRO A 195 -12.11 9.49 15.51
CA PRO A 195 -12.11 9.04 16.90
C PRO A 195 -11.45 7.68 17.11
N ASP A 196 -11.69 6.73 16.19
CA ASP A 196 -11.09 5.39 16.28
C ASP A 196 -9.56 5.41 16.32
N PHE A 197 -8.90 6.39 15.67
CA PHE A 197 -7.44 6.43 15.52
C PHE A 197 -6.80 7.51 16.40
N LYS A 198 -7.38 8.71 16.44
CA LYS A 198 -6.89 9.85 17.21
C LYS A 198 -6.74 9.52 18.70
N ASP A 199 -7.76 8.88 19.28
CA ASP A 199 -7.78 8.57 20.72
C ASP A 199 -6.88 7.37 21.07
N GLY A 200 -6.36 6.67 20.06
CA GLY A 200 -5.49 5.51 20.20
C GLY A 200 -4.01 5.84 20.44
N ASN A 201 -3.59 7.12 20.33
CA ASN A 201 -2.19 7.55 20.40
C ASN A 201 -1.27 6.70 19.51
N VAL A 202 -1.66 6.49 18.26
CA VAL A 202 -0.91 5.67 17.28
C VAL A 202 0.46 6.32 17.03
N PRO A 203 1.59 5.66 17.33
CA PRO A 203 2.91 6.22 17.03
C PRO A 203 3.15 6.34 15.52
N HIS A 204 3.86 7.40 15.12
CA HIS A 204 4.29 7.61 13.74
C HIS A 204 5.75 7.17 13.59
N TRP A 205 5.99 6.20 12.70
CA TRP A 205 7.33 5.70 12.37
C TRP A 205 7.96 6.43 11.19
N TYR A 206 7.13 7.13 10.43
CA TYR A 206 7.50 7.93 9.29
C TYR A 206 6.38 8.95 9.03
N ASP A 207 6.71 10.04 8.37
CA ASP A 207 5.78 11.14 8.09
C ASP A 207 5.79 11.44 6.59
N ARG A 208 4.62 11.80 6.04
CA ARG A 208 4.43 11.98 4.58
C ARG A 208 5.20 13.17 3.99
N ASP A 209 5.78 14.02 4.84
CA ASP A 209 6.56 15.23 4.51
C ASP A 209 8.08 15.06 4.70
N GLU A 210 8.56 13.86 5.09
CA GLU A 210 9.99 13.52 5.15
C GLU A 210 10.67 13.72 3.77
N ASP A 211 11.97 14.00 3.70
CA ASP A 211 12.66 14.28 2.42
C ASP A 211 13.08 13.04 1.61
N THR A 212 12.83 11.83 2.12
CA THR A 212 13.20 10.55 1.50
C THR A 212 11.97 9.66 1.27
N TYR A 213 11.97 8.86 0.21
CA TYR A 213 10.81 8.05 -0.17
C TYR A 213 10.80 6.67 0.49
N ILE A 214 9.61 6.21 0.86
CA ILE A 214 9.31 4.85 1.33
C ILE A 214 7.87 4.51 0.95
N GLU A 215 7.60 3.28 0.54
CA GLU A 215 6.24 2.82 0.22
C GLU A 215 5.91 1.53 1.01
N GLY A 216 4.62 1.28 1.25
CA GLY A 216 4.17 0.19 2.13
C GLY A 216 4.32 -1.21 1.55
N GLY A 217 4.37 -1.38 0.22
CA GLY A 217 4.70 -2.65 -0.43
C GLY A 217 6.08 -3.17 -0.06
N ASP A 218 7.01 -2.28 0.30
CA ASP A 218 8.35 -2.67 0.78
C ASP A 218 8.38 -3.07 2.25
N GLN A 219 7.34 -2.78 3.03
CA GLN A 219 7.34 -2.92 4.49
C GLN A 219 6.59 -4.19 4.91
N LEU A 220 7.34 -5.16 5.45
CA LEU A 220 6.81 -6.44 5.92
C LEU A 220 7.09 -6.63 7.42
N VAL A 221 6.05 -6.95 8.19
CA VAL A 221 6.18 -7.25 9.62
C VAL A 221 6.29 -8.76 9.81
N LEU A 222 7.49 -9.33 9.81
CA LEU A 222 7.65 -10.80 9.82
C LEU A 222 7.22 -11.43 11.16
N ASN A 223 7.57 -10.77 12.27
CA ASN A 223 7.13 -11.14 13.62
C ASN A 223 7.32 -9.95 14.56
N LYS A 224 7.00 -10.13 15.84
CA LYS A 224 7.13 -9.08 16.88
C LYS A 224 8.55 -8.52 17.07
N GLU A 225 9.59 -9.18 16.55
CA GLU A 225 10.98 -8.78 16.70
C GLU A 225 11.65 -8.38 15.37
N THR A 226 11.07 -8.71 14.23
CA THR A 226 11.74 -8.64 12.92
C THR A 226 10.85 -7.97 11.87
N LEU A 227 11.39 -6.93 11.24
CA LEU A 227 10.85 -6.35 10.01
C LEU A 227 11.70 -6.79 8.82
N ALA A 228 11.08 -6.90 7.64
CA ALA A 228 11.76 -6.94 6.36
C ALA A 228 11.37 -5.70 5.56
N ILE A 229 12.35 -4.97 5.04
CA ILE A 229 12.11 -3.74 4.26
C ILE A 229 12.87 -3.79 2.93
N GLY A 230 12.19 -3.56 1.81
CA GLY A 230 12.84 -3.46 0.50
C GLY A 230 13.58 -2.13 0.32
N ILE A 231 14.81 -2.19 -0.20
CA ILE A 231 15.47 -1.08 -0.87
C ILE A 231 15.13 -1.27 -2.36
N SER A 232 14.35 -0.36 -2.93
CA SER A 232 13.70 -0.56 -4.21
C SER A 232 13.74 0.70 -5.07
N GLU A 233 13.05 0.70 -6.21
CA GLU A 233 12.78 1.92 -6.97
C GLU A 233 11.92 2.94 -6.18
N ARG A 234 11.17 2.46 -5.18
CA ARG A 234 10.17 3.24 -4.43
C ARG A 234 10.57 3.55 -2.99
N THR A 235 11.52 2.80 -2.44
CA THR A 235 12.00 2.96 -1.06
C THR A 235 13.51 3.17 -1.02
N GLU A 236 13.92 4.32 -0.49
CA GLU A 236 15.31 4.69 -0.30
C GLU A 236 15.89 4.12 0.99
N SER A 237 17.15 3.71 0.97
CA SER A 237 17.86 3.19 2.15
C SER A 237 17.90 4.19 3.32
N ALA A 238 17.99 5.50 3.02
CA ALA A 238 17.95 6.55 4.03
C ALA A 238 16.60 6.63 4.77
N ALA A 239 15.49 6.34 4.09
CA ALA A 239 14.17 6.28 4.72
C ALA A 239 14.08 5.10 5.70
N ILE A 240 14.67 3.95 5.34
CA ILE A 240 14.76 2.77 6.23
C ILE A 240 15.51 3.11 7.52
N GLU A 241 16.63 3.84 7.43
CA GLU A 241 17.38 4.25 8.64
C GLU A 241 16.56 5.18 9.56
N LYS A 242 15.84 6.14 8.99
CA LYS A 242 14.97 7.04 9.76
C LYS A 242 13.86 6.29 10.48
N LEU A 243 13.18 5.40 9.76
CA LEU A 243 12.16 4.50 10.31
C LEU A 243 12.76 3.63 11.43
N ALA A 244 13.92 3.02 11.19
CA ALA A 244 14.62 2.18 12.15
C ALA A 244 14.91 2.92 13.46
N ARG A 245 15.41 4.16 13.39
CA ARG A 245 15.69 5.00 14.58
C ARG A 245 14.41 5.28 15.38
N LYS A 246 13.31 5.67 14.71
CA LYS A 246 12.02 5.94 15.36
C LYS A 246 11.45 4.67 16.02
N VAL A 247 11.45 3.54 15.31
CA VAL A 247 10.97 2.25 15.82
C VAL A 247 11.80 1.77 17.00
N PHE A 248 13.14 1.70 16.87
CA PHE A 248 14.01 1.18 17.93
C PHE A 248 14.04 2.03 19.19
N ALA A 249 13.87 3.36 19.07
CA ALA A 249 13.84 4.26 20.20
C ALA A 249 12.50 4.26 20.97
N HIS A 250 11.43 3.69 20.40
CA HIS A 250 10.11 3.77 21.01
C HIS A 250 10.01 2.91 22.28
N PRO A 251 9.46 3.42 23.41
CA PRO A 251 9.47 2.71 24.69
C PRO A 251 8.72 1.36 24.69
N GLU A 252 7.66 1.25 23.90
CA GLU A 252 6.86 0.01 23.76
C GLU A 252 7.33 -0.88 22.59
N ASN A 253 8.51 -0.59 22.01
CA ASN A 253 9.01 -1.33 20.86
C ASN A 253 9.43 -2.76 21.23
N THR A 254 9.05 -3.72 20.39
CA THR A 254 9.52 -5.11 20.46
C THR A 254 10.45 -5.48 19.31
N PHE A 255 10.52 -4.67 18.25
CA PHE A 255 11.35 -4.92 17.06
C PHE A 255 12.83 -4.75 17.39
N LYS A 256 13.64 -5.75 17.07
CA LYS A 256 15.08 -5.80 17.36
C LYS A 256 15.92 -5.80 16.08
N THR A 257 15.33 -6.18 14.95
CA THR A 257 16.05 -6.37 13.70
C THR A 257 15.21 -5.91 12.53
N ILE A 258 15.85 -5.24 11.58
CA ILE A 258 15.31 -4.99 10.24
C ILE A 258 16.24 -5.69 9.25
N LEU A 259 15.66 -6.56 8.40
CA LEU A 259 16.34 -7.12 7.24
C LEU A 259 16.02 -6.24 6.03
N ALA A 260 17.00 -5.48 5.54
CA ALA A 260 16.84 -4.65 4.35
C ALA A 260 17.25 -5.43 3.09
N PHE A 261 16.34 -5.58 2.12
CA PHE A 261 16.53 -6.36 0.90
C PHE A 261 16.84 -5.44 -0.29
N ASP A 262 18.03 -5.56 -0.87
CA ASP A 262 18.47 -4.73 -2.00
C ASP A 262 17.95 -5.26 -3.34
N LEU A 263 16.80 -4.74 -3.78
CA LEU A 263 16.12 -5.21 -4.97
C LEU A 263 16.76 -4.64 -6.26
N PRO A 264 16.77 -5.39 -7.37
CA PRO A 264 17.13 -4.83 -8.66
C PRO A 264 16.18 -3.71 -9.06
N HIS A 265 16.73 -2.58 -9.55
CA HIS A 265 15.93 -1.46 -10.07
C HIS A 265 15.26 -1.82 -11.40
N GLN A 266 14.10 -2.48 -11.33
CA GLN A 266 13.26 -2.83 -12.47
C GLN A 266 11.79 -2.75 -12.06
N ARG A 267 10.94 -2.27 -12.98
CA ARG A 267 9.49 -2.06 -12.72
C ARG A 267 8.74 -3.33 -12.29
N SER A 268 9.19 -4.53 -12.70
CA SER A 268 8.62 -5.81 -12.26
C SER A 268 8.90 -6.16 -10.80
N PHE A 269 9.78 -5.40 -10.13
CA PHE A 269 10.23 -5.56 -8.76
C PHE A 269 10.07 -4.23 -8.01
N MET A 270 8.97 -3.51 -8.25
CA MET A 270 8.75 -2.17 -7.69
C MET A 270 8.74 -2.15 -6.17
N HIS A 271 8.30 -3.25 -5.54
CA HIS A 271 8.32 -3.44 -4.08
C HIS A 271 8.70 -4.87 -3.70
N LEU A 272 9.16 -5.07 -2.47
CA LEU A 272 9.51 -6.37 -1.91
C LEU A 272 8.33 -7.35 -1.93
N ASP A 273 7.13 -6.90 -1.61
CA ASP A 273 5.96 -7.78 -1.55
C ASP A 273 5.47 -8.30 -2.90
N THR A 274 5.88 -7.69 -4.01
CA THR A 274 5.58 -8.21 -5.35
C THR A 274 6.32 -9.52 -5.60
N VAL A 275 7.45 -9.73 -4.93
CA VAL A 275 8.39 -10.84 -5.17
C VAL A 275 8.60 -11.74 -3.96
N PHE A 276 8.15 -11.33 -2.77
CA PHE A 276 8.44 -12.01 -1.52
C PHE A 276 7.34 -11.71 -0.47
N THR A 277 6.58 -12.73 -0.06
CA THR A 277 5.58 -12.59 1.03
C THR A 277 5.58 -13.80 1.95
N GLN A 278 5.31 -13.55 3.23
CA GLN A 278 5.15 -14.62 4.23
C GLN A 278 3.72 -15.14 4.22
N ILE A 279 3.56 -16.46 4.15
CA ILE A 279 2.22 -17.10 4.08
C ILE A 279 1.94 -18.05 5.25
N ASP A 280 2.97 -18.49 5.95
CA ASP A 280 2.88 -19.36 7.13
C ASP A 280 4.08 -19.11 8.07
N HIS A 281 4.11 -19.80 9.21
CA HIS A 281 5.19 -19.69 10.18
C HIS A 281 6.57 -19.95 9.57
N ASP A 282 6.65 -20.89 8.63
CA ASP A 282 7.88 -21.35 7.99
C ASP A 282 7.87 -21.22 6.45
N LYS A 283 6.82 -20.66 5.83
CA LYS A 283 6.68 -20.61 4.37
C LYS A 283 6.59 -19.18 3.85
N PHE A 284 7.30 -18.94 2.75
CA PHE A 284 7.25 -17.71 1.99
C PHE A 284 7.00 -18.03 0.51
N THR A 285 6.17 -17.24 -0.17
CA THR A 285 6.17 -17.22 -1.64
C THR A 285 7.25 -16.29 -2.13
N ILE A 286 8.03 -16.74 -3.12
CA ILE A 286 9.13 -15.96 -3.71
C ILE A 286 9.13 -16.04 -5.24
N HIS A 287 9.57 -14.99 -5.91
CA HIS A 287 9.90 -15.04 -7.34
C HIS A 287 11.37 -15.44 -7.55
N ALA A 288 11.62 -16.43 -8.41
CA ALA A 288 12.98 -16.94 -8.65
C ALA A 288 13.95 -15.87 -9.18
N GLY A 289 13.44 -14.82 -9.84
CA GLY A 289 14.26 -13.72 -10.36
C GLY A 289 14.96 -12.88 -9.29
N ILE A 290 14.54 -12.95 -8.02
CA ILE A 290 15.20 -12.24 -6.91
C ILE A 290 16.14 -13.14 -6.08
N GLU A 291 16.23 -14.43 -6.39
CA GLU A 291 17.16 -15.35 -5.71
C GLU A 291 18.62 -15.23 -6.25
N GLY A 292 18.88 -14.34 -7.21
CA GLY A 292 20.22 -13.95 -7.69
C GLY A 292 21.06 -13.26 -6.60
N PRO A 293 22.10 -12.44 -6.89
CA PRO A 293 22.91 -11.80 -5.84
C PRO A 293 22.12 -10.70 -5.10
N LEU A 294 21.08 -11.09 -4.37
CA LEU A 294 20.27 -10.28 -3.47
C LEU A 294 21.11 -9.99 -2.24
N ARG A 295 21.44 -8.72 -2.04
CA ARG A 295 22.14 -8.30 -0.83
C ARG A 295 21.11 -8.06 0.26
N ILE A 296 21.30 -8.72 1.40
CA ILE A 296 20.50 -8.49 2.59
C ILE A 296 21.38 -7.77 3.61
N PHE A 297 20.89 -6.65 4.13
CA PHE A 297 21.53 -5.93 5.23
C PHE A 297 20.74 -6.16 6.51
N LYS A 298 21.43 -6.51 7.58
CA LYS A 298 20.84 -6.61 8.92
C LYS A 298 21.09 -5.32 9.69
N ILE A 299 20.02 -4.65 10.08
CA ILE A 299 20.03 -3.40 10.84
C ILE A 299 19.53 -3.68 12.25
N THR A 300 20.31 -3.24 13.24
CA THR A 300 19.99 -3.37 14.68
C THR A 300 20.27 -2.05 15.39
N SER A 301 19.67 -1.83 16.55
CA SER A 301 20.01 -0.68 17.39
C SER A 301 21.43 -0.82 17.96
N ASP A 302 22.21 0.25 17.88
CA ASP A 302 23.51 0.36 18.54
C ASP A 302 23.66 1.77 19.12
N PRO A 303 23.23 2.00 20.37
CA PRO A 303 23.34 3.31 21.02
C PRO A 303 24.77 3.81 21.19
N SER A 304 25.78 2.94 21.00
CA SER A 304 27.19 3.32 21.07
C SER A 304 27.75 3.83 19.74
N SER A 305 27.05 3.60 18.63
CA SER A 305 27.46 4.11 17.32
C SER A 305 27.00 5.56 17.13
N GLU A 306 27.75 6.33 16.33
CA GLU A 306 27.44 7.74 16.03
C GLU A 306 26.01 7.94 15.49
N TYR A 307 25.50 6.95 14.76
CA TYR A 307 24.20 7.01 14.07
C TYR A 307 23.09 6.20 14.77
N GLY A 308 23.37 5.64 15.95
CA GLY A 308 22.42 4.85 16.76
C GLY A 308 22.06 3.48 16.19
N LEU A 309 22.67 3.07 15.08
CA LEU A 309 22.40 1.85 14.34
C LEU A 309 23.69 1.07 14.07
N LYS A 310 23.57 -0.26 13.99
CA LYS A 310 24.58 -1.17 13.46
C LYS A 310 24.02 -1.89 12.24
N ILE A 311 24.77 -1.81 11.13
CA ILE A 311 24.41 -2.39 9.84
C ILE A 311 25.47 -3.42 9.45
N THR A 312 25.04 -4.64 9.14
CA THR A 312 25.92 -5.72 8.64
C THR A 312 25.40 -6.30 7.35
N VAL A 313 26.29 -6.70 6.44
CA VAL A 313 25.91 -7.40 5.20
C VAL A 313 25.83 -8.89 5.48
N GLU A 314 24.72 -9.52 5.13
CA GLU A 314 24.56 -10.97 5.18
C GLU A 314 25.18 -11.60 3.93
N SER A 315 26.04 -12.61 4.12
CA SER A 315 26.74 -13.31 3.03
C SER A 315 26.09 -14.63 2.62
N LYS A 316 25.00 -15.01 3.30
CA LYS A 316 24.27 -16.26 3.11
C LYS A 316 23.08 -16.04 2.16
N ASP A 317 22.55 -17.13 1.61
CA ASP A 317 21.35 -17.09 0.80
C ASP A 317 20.11 -16.67 1.63
N VAL A 318 19.07 -16.20 0.93
CA VAL A 318 17.84 -15.68 1.53
C VAL A 318 17.19 -16.66 2.51
N GLN A 319 17.11 -17.93 2.13
CA GLN A 319 16.47 -18.95 2.94
C GLN A 319 17.23 -19.17 4.26
N THR A 320 18.56 -19.21 4.20
CA THR A 320 19.41 -19.34 5.38
C THR A 320 19.32 -18.10 6.28
N VAL A 321 19.37 -16.88 5.73
CA VAL A 321 19.25 -15.63 6.51
C VAL A 321 17.91 -15.57 7.26
N LEU A 322 16.81 -15.89 6.57
CA LEU A 322 15.48 -15.95 7.18
C LEU A 322 15.41 -17.03 8.25
N SER A 323 15.98 -18.21 8.00
CA SER A 323 15.93 -19.32 8.95
C SER A 323 16.66 -19.00 10.26
N GLU A 324 17.83 -18.36 10.17
CA GLU A 324 18.60 -17.93 11.34
C GLU A 324 17.92 -16.78 12.08
N THR A 325 17.35 -15.81 11.35
CA THR A 325 16.71 -14.63 11.95
C THR A 325 15.38 -14.98 12.62
N LEU A 326 14.58 -15.87 12.01
CA LEU A 326 13.27 -16.29 12.53
C LEU A 326 13.36 -17.51 13.46
N GLY A 327 14.55 -18.08 13.65
CA GLY A 327 14.84 -19.17 14.58
C GLY A 327 14.16 -20.50 14.21
N ARG A 328 13.92 -20.74 12.93
CA ARG A 328 13.21 -21.93 12.41
C ARG A 328 13.64 -22.21 10.97
N GLN A 329 13.49 -23.43 10.48
CA GLN A 329 13.74 -23.71 9.07
C GLN A 329 12.68 -23.03 8.21
N ILE A 330 13.11 -22.37 7.13
CA ILE A 330 12.22 -21.70 6.18
C ILE A 330 12.17 -22.46 4.86
N GLU A 331 10.98 -22.54 4.30
CA GLU A 331 10.69 -23.03 2.96
C GLU A 331 10.31 -21.85 2.04
N LEU A 332 10.99 -21.75 0.90
CA LEU A 332 10.68 -20.81 -0.16
C LEU A 332 9.89 -21.51 -1.27
N ILE A 333 8.66 -21.05 -1.52
CA ILE A 333 7.74 -21.56 -2.54
C ILE A 333 7.81 -20.64 -3.76
N ARG A 334 8.32 -21.15 -4.88
CA ARG A 334 8.58 -20.35 -6.08
C ARG A 334 7.30 -20.12 -6.88
N CYS A 335 7.01 -18.86 -7.18
CA CYS A 335 5.97 -18.45 -8.13
C CYS A 335 6.18 -19.15 -9.49
N GLY A 336 5.10 -19.65 -10.08
CA GLY A 336 5.12 -20.45 -11.31
C GLY A 336 5.95 -21.73 -11.21
N ASN A 337 6.12 -22.29 -10.00
CA ASN A 337 6.95 -23.47 -9.72
C ASN A 337 8.42 -23.32 -10.16
N GLY A 338 8.90 -22.07 -10.26
CA GLY A 338 10.26 -21.77 -10.72
C GLY A 338 10.50 -21.95 -12.23
N ASP A 339 9.47 -22.26 -13.01
CA ASP A 339 9.57 -22.26 -14.47
C ASP A 339 9.70 -20.82 -14.98
N ILE A 340 10.51 -20.62 -16.03
CA ILE A 340 10.81 -19.27 -16.54
C ILE A 340 9.58 -18.62 -17.18
N ILE A 341 8.74 -19.39 -17.87
CA ILE A 341 7.57 -18.89 -18.59
C ILE A 341 6.41 -18.72 -17.62
N ASP A 342 6.11 -19.76 -16.84
CA ASP A 342 5.01 -19.70 -15.87
C ASP A 342 5.33 -18.72 -14.74
N GLY A 343 6.56 -18.73 -14.23
CA GLY A 343 7.05 -17.78 -13.23
C GLY A 343 6.98 -16.34 -13.74
N GLY A 344 7.45 -16.07 -14.95
CA GLY A 344 7.34 -14.73 -15.54
C GLY A 344 5.89 -14.27 -15.74
N ARG A 345 5.02 -15.16 -16.21
CA ARG A 345 3.59 -14.85 -16.44
C ARG A 345 2.82 -14.64 -15.14
N GLU A 346 3.01 -15.50 -14.15
CA GLU A 346 2.28 -15.40 -12.88
C GLU A 346 2.87 -14.32 -11.97
N GLN A 347 4.18 -14.05 -12.03
CA GLN A 347 4.79 -12.90 -11.38
C GLN A 347 4.22 -11.57 -11.89
N TRP A 348 4.05 -11.44 -13.21
CA TRP A 348 3.42 -10.26 -13.81
C TRP A 348 2.01 -10.01 -13.27
N ASN A 349 1.34 -11.07 -12.82
CA ASN A 349 0.00 -11.05 -12.27
C ASN A 349 0.01 -11.24 -10.75
N ASP A 350 1.09 -10.82 -10.09
CA ASP A 350 1.17 -10.77 -8.63
C ASP A 350 1.06 -12.14 -7.94
N GLY A 351 1.58 -13.20 -8.57
CA GLY A 351 1.57 -14.57 -8.05
C GLY A 351 2.32 -14.76 -6.73
N ALA A 352 3.31 -13.91 -6.43
CA ALA A 352 4.01 -13.89 -5.14
C ALA A 352 3.45 -12.83 -4.16
N ASN A 353 2.48 -11.99 -4.57
CA ASN A 353 1.84 -10.97 -3.74
C ASN A 353 0.55 -11.52 -3.11
N THR A 354 0.69 -12.56 -2.30
CA THR A 354 -0.46 -13.22 -1.66
C THR A 354 -0.81 -12.55 -0.32
N LEU A 355 -2.10 -12.50 0.03
CA LEU A 355 -2.54 -11.97 1.33
C LEU A 355 -2.83 -13.11 2.31
N ALA A 356 -2.01 -13.24 3.36
CA ALA A 356 -2.34 -14.13 4.46
C ALA A 356 -3.42 -13.53 5.37
N ILE A 357 -4.49 -14.29 5.61
CA ILE A 357 -5.57 -13.92 6.54
C ILE A 357 -5.52 -14.75 7.84
N ALA A 358 -4.78 -15.86 7.83
CA ALA A 358 -4.31 -16.61 8.99
C ALA A 358 -3.07 -17.43 8.56
N PRO A 359 -2.30 -18.03 9.49
CA PRO A 359 -1.18 -18.87 9.12
C PRO A 359 -1.64 -20.02 8.20
N ASN A 360 -0.95 -20.20 7.08
CA ASN A 360 -1.27 -21.21 6.06
C ASN A 360 -2.66 -21.04 5.40
N GLU A 361 -3.25 -19.84 5.46
CA GLU A 361 -4.53 -19.51 4.85
C GLU A 361 -4.47 -18.14 4.16
N ILE A 362 -4.53 -18.15 2.83
CA ILE A 362 -4.22 -16.99 2.00
C ILE A 362 -5.29 -16.70 0.94
N ILE A 363 -5.36 -15.45 0.49
CA ILE A 363 -6.15 -15.00 -0.65
C ILE A 363 -5.23 -14.83 -1.85
N VAL A 364 -5.64 -15.40 -2.99
CA VAL A 364 -4.88 -15.43 -4.25
C VAL A 364 -5.77 -15.13 -5.45
N TYR A 365 -5.18 -14.66 -6.54
CA TYR A 365 -5.89 -14.50 -7.81
C TYR A 365 -6.12 -15.83 -8.52
N SER A 366 -7.26 -15.95 -9.21
CA SER A 366 -7.64 -17.13 -9.98
C SER A 366 -6.74 -17.43 -11.16
N ARG A 367 -6.07 -16.41 -11.72
CA ARG A 367 -5.23 -16.56 -12.92
C ARG A 367 -3.89 -17.26 -12.67
N ASN A 368 -3.40 -17.26 -11.43
CA ASN A 368 -2.09 -17.80 -11.05
C ASN A 368 -2.16 -19.30 -10.73
N HIS A 369 -2.69 -20.07 -11.69
CA HIS A 369 -3.07 -21.47 -11.50
C HIS A 369 -1.89 -22.41 -11.17
N VAL A 370 -0.70 -22.17 -11.74
CA VAL A 370 0.48 -23.00 -11.46
C VAL A 370 0.96 -22.78 -10.02
N THR A 371 1.04 -21.51 -9.58
CA THR A 371 1.39 -21.16 -8.20
C THR A 371 0.33 -21.66 -7.23
N ASN A 372 -0.96 -21.49 -7.55
CA ASN A 372 -2.06 -21.95 -6.71
C ASN A 372 -2.06 -23.48 -6.55
N GLU A 373 -1.83 -24.24 -7.62
CA GLU A 373 -1.71 -25.70 -7.54
C GLU A 373 -0.54 -26.13 -6.64
N LEU A 374 0.62 -25.47 -6.79
CA LEU A 374 1.79 -25.72 -5.94
C LEU A 374 1.51 -25.44 -4.46
N LEU A 375 0.85 -24.32 -4.16
CA LEU A 375 0.48 -23.92 -2.79
C LEU A 375 -0.53 -24.91 -2.18
N ALA A 376 -1.56 -25.30 -2.94
CA ALA A 376 -2.55 -26.28 -2.50
C ALA A 376 -1.90 -27.65 -2.23
N ASN A 377 -0.97 -28.10 -3.09
CA ASN A 377 -0.21 -29.34 -2.89
C ASN A 377 0.70 -29.29 -1.65
N LYS A 378 1.10 -28.09 -1.22
CA LYS A 378 1.83 -27.85 0.04
C LYS A 378 0.91 -27.68 1.26
N GLY A 379 -0.39 -27.89 1.09
CA GLY A 379 -1.38 -27.85 2.16
C GLY A 379 -1.83 -26.44 2.55
N VAL A 380 -1.51 -25.42 1.75
CA VAL A 380 -1.98 -24.04 1.99
C VAL A 380 -3.47 -23.94 1.66
N LYS A 381 -4.26 -23.38 2.56
CA LYS A 381 -5.68 -23.11 2.32
C LYS A 381 -5.81 -21.85 1.45
N LEU A 382 -6.41 -22.00 0.27
CA LEU A 382 -6.54 -20.91 -0.71
C LEU A 382 -7.97 -20.40 -0.78
N HIS A 383 -8.12 -19.08 -0.69
CA HIS A 383 -9.31 -18.36 -1.12
C HIS A 383 -9.03 -17.72 -2.47
N ILE A 384 -9.66 -18.24 -3.51
CA ILE A 384 -9.37 -17.83 -4.89
C ILE A 384 -10.38 -16.76 -5.30
N MET A 385 -9.91 -15.55 -5.60
CA MET A 385 -10.74 -14.45 -6.08
C MET A 385 -10.61 -14.26 -7.61
N PRO A 386 -11.68 -13.82 -8.30
CA PRO A 386 -11.61 -13.40 -9.70
C PRO A 386 -10.64 -12.22 -9.87
N SER A 387 -9.98 -12.14 -11.02
CA SER A 387 -8.81 -11.26 -11.20
C SER A 387 -8.63 -10.74 -12.63
N SER A 388 -9.70 -10.58 -13.39
CA SER A 388 -9.66 -10.13 -14.78
C SER A 388 -9.41 -8.63 -14.93
N GLU A 389 -9.98 -7.81 -14.03
CA GLU A 389 -9.88 -6.35 -14.10
C GLU A 389 -8.94 -5.79 -13.04
N LEU A 390 -9.00 -6.28 -11.79
CA LEU A 390 -8.15 -5.76 -10.71
C LEU A 390 -6.65 -5.99 -10.95
N SER A 391 -6.30 -7.10 -11.60
CA SER A 391 -4.89 -7.39 -11.94
C SER A 391 -4.29 -6.45 -12.99
N ARG A 392 -5.11 -5.68 -13.72
CA ARG A 392 -4.62 -4.70 -14.72
C ARG A 392 -3.88 -3.52 -14.08
N GLY A 393 -4.14 -3.24 -12.80
CA GLY A 393 -3.40 -2.22 -12.05
C GLY A 393 -2.05 -2.70 -11.50
N ARG A 394 -1.65 -3.94 -11.76
CA ARG A 394 -0.42 -4.58 -11.23
C ARG A 394 -0.29 -4.55 -9.71
N GLY A 395 -1.30 -5.10 -9.05
CA GLY A 395 -1.22 -5.41 -7.63
C GLY A 395 -2.07 -6.62 -7.29
N GLY A 396 -1.59 -7.42 -6.33
CA GLY A 396 -2.29 -8.58 -5.79
C GLY A 396 -3.26 -8.25 -4.65
N PRO A 397 -3.88 -9.28 -4.05
CA PRO A 397 -4.68 -9.12 -2.83
C PRO A 397 -3.94 -8.42 -1.68
N ARG A 398 -2.60 -8.58 -1.57
CA ARG A 398 -1.82 -7.90 -0.53
C ARG A 398 -1.63 -6.41 -0.83
N CYS A 399 -1.44 -6.02 -2.09
CA CYS A 399 -1.39 -4.61 -2.51
C CYS A 399 -2.71 -3.87 -2.26
N MET A 400 -3.86 -4.54 -2.46
CA MET A 400 -5.18 -3.94 -2.27
C MET A 400 -5.62 -3.79 -0.80
N SER A 401 -4.81 -4.25 0.16
CA SER A 401 -5.20 -4.32 1.56
C SER A 401 -4.19 -3.70 2.51
N MET A 402 -4.66 -3.04 3.56
CA MET A 402 -3.84 -2.58 4.68
C MET A 402 -4.38 -3.12 6.01
N PRO A 403 -3.76 -4.19 6.56
CA PRO A 403 -4.09 -4.70 7.89
C PRO A 403 -3.98 -3.60 8.94
N LEU A 404 -5.04 -3.45 9.74
CA LEU A 404 -5.05 -2.57 10.91
C LEU A 404 -4.89 -3.39 12.20
N VAL A 405 -5.49 -4.58 12.24
CA VAL A 405 -5.43 -5.48 13.41
C VAL A 405 -5.25 -6.92 12.96
N ARG A 406 -4.25 -7.61 13.52
CA ARG A 406 -4.03 -9.06 13.44
C ARG A 406 -3.88 -9.64 14.84
N GLU A 407 -4.29 -10.89 15.07
CA GLU A 407 -3.95 -11.60 16.31
C GLU A 407 -2.43 -11.81 16.42
N ASP A 408 -1.92 -11.78 17.66
CA ASP A 408 -0.56 -12.20 17.96
C ASP A 408 -0.36 -13.68 17.56
N LEU A 409 0.85 -14.01 17.10
CA LEU A 409 1.25 -15.39 16.88
C LEU A 409 1.59 -16.06 18.21
N GLU A 410 1.12 -17.30 18.39
CA GLU A 410 1.45 -18.15 19.54
C GLU A 410 2.94 -18.55 19.59
#